data_AF-A0A9R0JS56-F1
#
_entry.id   AF-A0A9R0JS56-F1
#
_cell.length_a   1.000
_cell.length_b   1.000
_cell.length_c   1.000
_cell.angle_alpha   90.00
_cell.angle_beta   90.00
_cell.angle_gamma   90.00
#
_symmetry.space_group_name_H-M   'P 1'
#
loop_
_entity.id
_entity.type
_entity.pdbx_description
1 polymer ?
#
loop_
_entity_poly.entity_id
_entity_poly.type
_entity_poly.pdbx_seq_one_letter_code
_entity_poly.pdbx_strand_id
1 'polypeptide(L)'
;MCADPVQLASADGDEKNERKQLSSVSTALFLALGIGIIEALALLLGAGSFLRLMGVLVDSPMRVQAEKFMSLRALGAPAVVLSLALQGVLRGFKDTKTPVFCLGVANLAAVFLFPLFINYFQMGVTGAATATVVSQYIGSFLMIWFLSKRVILLPPKFGDLKFGVYLKSGGFLIGRTVAVLITMTIGTSMAARQGPLAMAAHQICMQVWLAVSLLTDGLAASGQVYTPRIAPYARN
;
A
#
# COMPACT_ATOMS: atom_id res chain seq x y z
N MET A 1 -3.08 56.56 -8.36
CA MET A 1 -4.38 55.87 -8.34
C MET A 1 -4.16 54.56 -7.60
N CYS A 2 -4.10 54.54 -6.26
CA CYS A 2 -5.23 54.59 -5.32
C CYS A 2 -6.36 53.62 -5.70
N ALA A 3 -6.12 52.38 -5.27
CA ALA A 3 -7.02 51.36 -4.69
C ALA A 3 -8.44 51.17 -5.26
N ASP A 4 -8.73 49.91 -5.60
CA ASP A 4 -9.76 49.17 -4.85
C ASP A 4 -9.15 47.87 -4.27
N PRO A 5 -9.06 47.72 -2.94
CA PRO A 5 -8.64 46.48 -2.28
C PRO A 5 -9.77 45.42 -2.24
N VAL A 6 -10.90 45.69 -2.90
CA VAL A 6 -12.13 44.87 -2.84
C VAL A 6 -12.04 43.60 -3.69
N GLN A 7 -11.14 43.52 -4.67
CA GLN A 7 -10.95 42.31 -5.48
C GLN A 7 -9.96 41.30 -4.88
N LEU A 8 -9.15 41.70 -3.89
CA LEU A 8 -8.28 40.76 -3.16
C LEU A 8 -8.91 40.20 -1.88
N ALA A 9 -10.13 40.64 -1.53
CA ALA A 9 -10.84 40.28 -0.31
C ALA A 9 -12.13 39.44 -0.53
N SER A 10 -12.48 39.10 -1.78
CA SER A 10 -13.67 38.30 -2.08
C SER A 10 -13.41 36.81 -2.38
N ALA A 11 -12.18 36.33 -2.13
CA ALA A 11 -11.87 34.89 -2.18
C ALA A 11 -11.53 34.30 -0.79
N ASP A 12 -11.87 35.02 0.28
CA ASP A 12 -11.77 34.56 1.68
C ASP A 12 -13.14 34.19 2.27
N GLY A 13 -14.10 33.84 1.41
CA GLY A 13 -15.49 33.63 1.80
C GLY A 13 -16.16 32.47 1.10
N ASP A 14 -15.64 31.24 1.26
CA ASP A 14 -16.49 30.06 1.38
C ASP A 14 -15.77 28.90 2.10
N GLU A 15 -15.52 29.10 3.39
CA GLU A 15 -14.99 28.09 4.32
C GLU A 15 -16.10 27.14 4.82
N LYS A 16 -17.05 26.75 3.94
CA LYS A 16 -18.12 25.80 4.28
C LYS A 16 -18.30 24.70 3.23
N ASN A 17 -17.56 23.62 3.45
CA ASN A 17 -18.04 22.26 3.16
C ASN A 17 -18.37 21.93 1.68
N GLU A 18 -17.63 22.45 0.72
CA GLU A 18 -17.64 21.91 -0.64
C GLU A 18 -16.85 20.60 -0.69
N ARG A 19 -17.57 19.48 -0.58
CA ARG A 19 -17.00 18.16 -0.87
C ARG A 19 -16.55 18.12 -2.33
N LYS A 20 -15.26 18.39 -2.57
CA LYS A 20 -14.64 18.37 -3.91
C LYS A 20 -15.01 17.06 -4.62
N GLN A 21 -15.80 17.19 -5.69
CA GLN A 21 -16.19 16.08 -6.56
C GLN A 21 -14.96 15.56 -7.29
N LEU A 22 -14.41 14.43 -6.82
CA LEU A 22 -13.19 13.87 -7.40
C LEU A 22 -13.49 12.46 -7.91
N SER A 23 -14.13 12.41 -9.08
CA SER A 23 -14.33 11.20 -9.88
C SER A 23 -13.03 10.40 -10.03
N SER A 24 -11.89 11.09 -10.11
CA SER A 24 -10.55 10.49 -10.17
C SER A 24 -10.21 9.59 -8.97
N VAL A 25 -10.70 9.90 -7.77
CA VAL A 25 -10.47 9.08 -6.56
C VAL A 25 -11.28 7.80 -6.63
N SER A 26 -12.56 7.89 -7.03
CA SER A 26 -13.42 6.73 -7.22
C SER A 26 -12.81 5.77 -8.25
N THR A 27 -12.42 6.28 -9.42
CA THR A 27 -11.75 5.49 -10.46
C THR A 27 -10.47 4.81 -9.98
N ALA A 28 -9.64 5.51 -9.19
CA ALA A 28 -8.42 4.93 -8.61
C ALA A 28 -8.73 3.82 -7.59
N LEU A 29 -9.77 3.95 -6.78
CA LEU A 29 -10.20 2.92 -5.83
C LEU A 29 -10.76 1.69 -6.54
N PHE A 30 -11.55 1.87 -7.60
CA PHE A 30 -12.05 0.75 -8.42
C PHE A 30 -10.92 0.02 -9.15
N LEU A 31 -9.95 0.76 -9.70
CA LEU A 31 -8.73 0.18 -10.29
C LEU A 31 -7.93 -0.59 -9.24
N ALA A 32 -7.71 -0.02 -8.06
CA ALA A 32 -7.01 -0.68 -6.96
C ALA A 32 -7.73 -1.96 -6.51
N LEU A 33 -9.06 -1.94 -6.43
CA LEU A 33 -9.85 -3.11 -6.10
C LEU A 33 -9.74 -4.18 -7.21
N GLY A 34 -9.82 -3.79 -8.48
CA GLY A 34 -9.65 -4.71 -9.61
C GLY A 34 -8.26 -5.36 -9.62
N ILE A 35 -7.20 -4.58 -9.43
CA ILE A 35 -5.83 -5.08 -9.30
C ILE A 35 -5.70 -6.01 -8.10
N GLY A 36 -6.27 -5.64 -6.94
CA GLY A 36 -6.25 -6.46 -5.73
C GLY A 36 -6.98 -7.79 -5.88
N ILE A 37 -8.08 -7.83 -6.65
CA ILE A 37 -8.80 -9.07 -6.98
C ILE A 37 -7.95 -9.95 -7.91
N ILE A 38 -7.35 -9.37 -8.96
CA ILE A 38 -6.45 -10.09 -9.87
C ILE A 38 -5.26 -10.66 -9.09
N GLU A 39 -4.67 -9.87 -8.19
CA GLU A 39 -3.59 -10.30 -7.31
C GLU A 39 -4.04 -11.44 -6.40
N ALA A 40 -5.20 -11.34 -5.75
CA ALA A 40 -5.75 -12.40 -4.90
C ALA A 40 -5.95 -13.71 -5.68
N LEU A 41 -6.52 -13.63 -6.88
CA LEU A 41 -6.70 -14.78 -7.79
C LEU A 41 -5.35 -15.37 -8.21
N ALA A 42 -4.37 -14.53 -8.55
CA ALA A 42 -3.03 -14.97 -8.89
C ALA A 42 -2.33 -15.67 -7.71
N LEU A 43 -2.52 -15.19 -6.47
CA LEU A 43 -2.00 -15.86 -5.28
C LEU A 43 -2.73 -17.17 -4.98
N LEU A 44 -4.06 -17.23 -5.14
CA LEU A 44 -4.83 -18.46 -4.91
C LEU A 44 -4.48 -19.56 -5.91
N LEU A 45 -4.45 -19.22 -7.21
CA LEU A 45 -4.11 -20.18 -8.28
C LEU A 45 -2.60 -20.48 -8.31
N GLY A 46 -1.78 -19.49 -7.96
CA GLY A 46 -0.33 -19.58 -7.96
C GLY A 46 0.27 -20.17 -6.69
N ALA A 47 -0.48 -20.31 -5.59
CA ALA A 47 0.03 -20.79 -4.30
C ALA A 47 0.77 -22.12 -4.44
N GLY A 48 0.19 -23.09 -5.17
CA GLY A 48 0.80 -24.39 -5.39
C GLY A 48 2.14 -24.31 -6.13
N SER A 49 2.21 -23.51 -7.19
CA SER A 49 3.42 -23.25 -7.99
C SER A 49 4.46 -22.45 -7.23
N PHE A 50 4.04 -21.46 -6.44
CA PHE A 50 4.90 -20.61 -5.63
C PHE A 50 5.56 -21.41 -4.51
N LEU A 51 4.80 -22.29 -3.83
CA LEU A 51 5.33 -23.19 -2.81
C LEU A 51 6.34 -24.20 -3.39
N ARG A 52 6.09 -24.66 -4.62
CA ARG A 52 7.02 -25.55 -5.34
C ARG A 52 8.29 -24.81 -5.75
N LEU A 53 8.18 -23.56 -6.19
CA LEU A 53 9.31 -22.68 -6.51
C LEU A 53 10.15 -22.33 -5.27
N MET A 54 9.50 -22.17 -4.11
CA MET A 54 10.14 -21.93 -2.81
C MET A 54 10.80 -23.19 -2.20
N GLY A 55 10.75 -24.34 -2.89
CA GLY A 55 11.43 -25.56 -2.45
C GLY A 55 10.69 -26.38 -1.39
N VAL A 56 9.39 -26.13 -1.17
CA VAL A 56 8.58 -26.95 -0.25
C VAL A 56 8.22 -28.27 -0.93
N LEU A 57 8.89 -29.35 -0.53
CA LEU A 57 8.65 -30.73 -1.00
C LEU A 57 7.18 -31.12 -0.82
N VAL A 58 6.66 -31.91 -1.77
CA VAL A 58 5.24 -32.30 -1.84
C VAL A 58 4.80 -33.11 -0.62
N ASP A 59 5.71 -33.90 -0.04
CA ASP A 59 5.46 -34.73 1.15
C ASP A 59 5.75 -34.02 2.49
N SER A 60 6.07 -32.72 2.49
CA SER A 60 6.33 -32.02 3.74
C SER A 60 5.01 -31.75 4.50
N PRO A 61 4.92 -32.08 5.81
CA PRO A 61 3.78 -31.71 6.64
C PRO A 61 3.56 -30.19 6.73
N MET A 62 4.57 -29.38 6.37
CA MET A 62 4.48 -27.92 6.32
C MET A 62 3.69 -27.41 5.11
N ARG A 63 3.50 -28.21 4.06
CA ARG A 63 2.86 -27.76 2.82
C ARG A 63 1.40 -27.39 3.02
N VAL A 64 0.65 -28.20 3.77
CA VAL A 64 -0.77 -27.94 4.09
C VAL A 64 -0.93 -26.65 4.88
N GLN A 65 -0.03 -26.39 5.83
CA GLN A 65 -0.06 -25.17 6.64
C GLN A 65 0.30 -23.93 5.81
N ALA A 66 1.26 -24.06 4.90
CA ALA A 66 1.69 -22.98 4.02
C ALA A 66 0.63 -22.65 2.94
N GLU A 67 -0.05 -23.65 2.37
CA GLU A 67 -1.18 -23.42 1.44
C GLU A 67 -2.33 -22.70 2.14
N LYS A 68 -2.70 -23.13 3.36
CA LYS A 68 -3.72 -22.43 4.16
C LYS A 68 -3.30 -20.98 4.45
N PHE A 69 -2.04 -20.75 4.81
CA PHE A 69 -1.51 -19.41 5.05
C PHE A 69 -1.57 -18.54 3.79
N MET A 70 -1.15 -19.05 2.63
CA MET A 70 -1.18 -18.30 1.37
C MET A 70 -2.62 -17.97 0.94
N SER A 71 -3.54 -18.93 1.04
CA SER A 71 -4.95 -18.69 0.72
C SER A 71 -5.57 -17.64 1.62
N LEU A 72 -5.24 -17.65 2.92
CA LEU A 72 -5.70 -16.61 3.85
C LEU A 72 -5.09 -15.24 3.53
N ARG A 73 -3.79 -15.19 3.21
CA ARG A 73 -3.11 -13.97 2.78
C ARG A 73 -3.69 -13.40 1.49
N ALA A 74 -4.10 -14.26 0.56
CA ALA A 74 -4.76 -13.83 -0.68
C ALA A 74 -6.06 -13.08 -0.42
N LEU A 75 -6.83 -13.47 0.61
CA LEU A 75 -8.03 -12.72 1.04
C LEU A 75 -7.73 -11.33 1.62
N GLY A 76 -6.51 -11.12 2.13
CA GLY A 76 -6.03 -9.83 2.61
C GLY A 76 -5.47 -8.92 1.51
N ALA A 77 -5.01 -9.49 0.39
CA ALA A 77 -4.42 -8.76 -0.73
C ALA A 77 -5.28 -7.58 -1.23
N PRO A 78 -6.60 -7.73 -1.50
CA PRO A 78 -7.41 -6.61 -1.98
C PRO A 78 -7.53 -5.48 -0.96
N ALA A 79 -7.57 -5.80 0.34
CA ALA A 79 -7.61 -4.80 1.41
C ALA A 79 -6.29 -4.02 1.50
N VAL A 80 -5.14 -4.68 1.28
CA VAL A 80 -3.83 -4.04 1.27
C VAL A 80 -3.70 -3.10 0.09
N VAL A 81 -4.02 -3.55 -1.13
CA VAL A 81 -3.96 -2.72 -2.34
C VAL A 81 -4.88 -1.51 -2.21
N LEU A 82 -6.09 -1.72 -1.69
CA LEU A 82 -7.03 -0.63 -1.42
C LEU A 82 -6.48 0.37 -0.39
N SER A 83 -5.87 -0.12 0.69
CA SER A 83 -5.22 0.73 1.69
C SER A 83 -4.05 1.52 1.11
N LEU A 84 -3.23 0.92 0.23
CA LEU A 84 -2.13 1.62 -0.44
C LEU A 84 -2.65 2.71 -1.39
N ALA A 85 -3.73 2.44 -2.12
CA ALA A 85 -4.37 3.42 -2.97
C ALA A 85 -4.94 4.59 -2.16
N LEU A 86 -5.63 4.31 -1.05
CA LEU A 86 -6.14 5.32 -0.11
C LEU A 86 -5.02 6.18 0.47
N GLN A 87 -3.90 5.56 0.86
CA GLN A 87 -2.71 6.28 1.33
C GLN A 87 -2.12 7.20 0.26
N GLY A 88 -2.08 6.75 -1.00
CA GLY A 88 -1.62 7.55 -2.12
C GLY A 88 -2.54 8.75 -2.39
N VAL A 89 -3.85 8.52 -2.36
CA VAL A 89 -4.88 9.57 -2.53
C VAL A 89 -4.78 10.61 -1.41
N LEU A 90 -4.73 10.19 -0.14
CA LEU A 90 -4.61 11.09 1.01
C LEU A 90 -3.30 11.90 0.97
N ARG A 91 -2.18 11.27 0.59
CA ARG A 91 -0.92 11.98 0.33
C ARG A 91 -1.04 13.01 -0.79
N GLY A 92 -1.79 12.72 -1.85
CA GLY A 92 -2.11 13.67 -2.93
C GLY A 92 -2.90 14.90 -2.44
N PHE A 93 -3.76 14.72 -1.44
CA PHE A 93 -4.45 15.83 -0.76
C PHE A 93 -3.60 16.57 0.28
N LYS A 94 -2.33 16.21 0.42
CA LYS A 94 -1.42 16.71 1.46
C LYS A 94 -1.84 16.35 2.89
N ASP A 95 -2.72 15.35 3.06
CA ASP A 95 -3.07 14.81 4.37
C ASP A 95 -2.23 13.55 4.65
N THR A 96 -1.11 13.74 5.34
CA THR A 96 -0.23 12.66 5.80
C THR A 96 -0.56 12.16 7.20
N LYS A 97 -1.35 12.90 7.97
CA LYS A 97 -1.69 12.55 9.36
C LYS A 97 -2.73 11.44 9.43
N THR A 98 -3.78 11.54 8.62
CA THR A 98 -4.86 10.55 8.58
C THR A 98 -4.34 9.15 8.23
N PRO A 99 -3.51 8.97 7.18
CA PRO A 99 -2.91 7.67 6.87
C PRO A 99 -2.09 7.07 8.01
N VAL A 100 -1.24 7.88 8.65
CA VAL A 100 -0.35 7.45 9.73
C VAL A 100 -1.15 7.05 10.97
N PHE A 101 -2.20 7.81 11.32
CA PHE A 101 -3.07 7.46 12.43
C PHE A 101 -3.82 6.14 12.19
N CYS A 102 -4.46 5.98 11.03
CA CYS A 102 -5.18 4.76 10.69
C CYS A 102 -4.24 3.54 10.65
N LEU A 103 -3.04 3.71 10.11
CA LEU A 103 -2.03 2.65 10.07
C LEU A 103 -1.51 2.33 11.48
N GLY A 104 -1.34 3.33 12.35
CA GLY A 104 -0.98 3.13 13.75
C GLY A 104 -2.03 2.31 14.50
N VAL A 105 -3.32 2.65 14.36
CA VAL A 105 -4.43 1.88 14.95
C VAL A 105 -4.47 0.44 14.41
N ALA A 106 -4.29 0.25 13.11
CA ALA A 106 -4.24 -1.07 12.49
C ALA A 106 -3.07 -1.92 13.03
N ASN A 107 -1.88 -1.34 13.17
CA ASN A 107 -0.73 -2.06 13.72
C ASN A 107 -0.89 -2.35 15.22
N LEU A 108 -1.45 -1.43 16.00
CA LEU A 108 -1.78 -1.69 17.40
C LEU A 108 -2.77 -2.85 17.51
N ALA A 109 -3.84 -2.84 16.72
CA ALA A 109 -4.78 -3.95 16.64
C ALA A 109 -4.05 -5.27 16.32
N ALA A 110 -3.13 -5.27 15.35
CA ALA A 110 -2.35 -6.46 15.02
C ALA A 110 -1.54 -6.97 16.21
N VAL A 111 -0.85 -6.08 16.94
CA VAL A 111 -0.06 -6.44 18.13
C VAL A 111 -0.92 -7.10 19.21
N PHE A 112 -2.17 -6.67 19.39
CA PHE A 112 -3.12 -7.32 20.31
C PHE A 112 -3.69 -8.62 19.76
N LEU A 113 -3.98 -8.69 18.46
CA LEU A 113 -4.59 -9.85 17.82
C LEU A 113 -3.62 -11.02 17.67
N PHE A 114 -2.31 -10.77 17.50
CA PHE A 114 -1.31 -11.85 17.41
C PHE A 114 -1.30 -12.80 18.60
N PRO A 115 -1.07 -12.35 19.86
CA PRO A 115 -1.09 -13.24 21.01
C PRO A 115 -2.47 -13.84 21.25
N LEU A 116 -3.56 -13.15 20.87
CA LEU A 116 -4.92 -13.69 20.99
C LEU A 116 -5.12 -14.89 20.05
N PHE A 117 -4.83 -14.76 18.76
CA PHE A 117 -5.03 -15.85 17.80
C PHE A 117 -3.99 -16.98 17.92
N ILE A 118 -2.77 -16.66 18.34
CA ILE A 118 -1.72 -17.66 18.50
C ILE A 118 -1.89 -18.42 19.83
N ASN A 119 -2.06 -17.73 20.96
CA ASN A 119 -2.08 -18.38 22.27
C ASN A 119 -3.47 -18.88 22.68
N TYR A 120 -4.54 -18.11 22.44
CA TYR A 120 -5.89 -18.49 22.87
C TYR A 120 -6.57 -19.47 21.91
N PHE A 121 -6.50 -19.20 20.60
CA PHE A 121 -7.11 -20.07 19.58
C PHE A 121 -6.21 -21.23 19.13
N GLN A 122 -4.95 -21.28 19.57
CA GLN A 122 -3.98 -22.33 19.23
C GLN A 122 -3.85 -22.56 17.69
N MET A 123 -4.14 -21.54 16.88
CA MET A 123 -4.17 -21.63 15.42
C MET A 123 -2.78 -21.46 14.78
N GLY A 124 -1.73 -21.25 15.59
CA GLY A 124 -0.34 -21.11 15.15
C GLY A 124 -0.19 -20.15 13.96
N VAL A 125 0.39 -20.64 12.87
CA VAL A 125 0.65 -19.89 11.63
C VAL A 125 -0.63 -19.35 10.97
N THR A 126 -1.73 -20.12 11.03
CA THR A 126 -3.03 -19.67 10.51
C THR A 126 -3.59 -18.51 11.33
N GLY A 127 -3.39 -18.54 12.65
CA GLY A 127 -3.76 -17.47 13.57
C GLY A 127 -2.99 -16.16 13.31
N ALA A 128 -1.71 -16.26 12.94
CA ALA A 128 -0.92 -15.09 12.55
C ALA A 128 -1.44 -14.46 11.23
N ALA A 129 -1.84 -15.29 10.26
CA ALA A 129 -2.43 -14.81 9.01
C ALA A 129 -3.76 -14.10 9.24
N THR A 130 -4.70 -14.72 9.98
CA THR A 130 -6.00 -14.11 10.30
C THR A 130 -5.82 -12.79 11.03
N ALA A 131 -4.97 -12.74 12.07
CA ALA A 131 -4.69 -11.51 12.82
C ALA A 131 -4.23 -10.37 11.91
N THR A 132 -3.34 -10.68 10.96
CA THR A 132 -2.80 -9.72 10.01
C THR A 132 -3.87 -9.22 9.05
N VAL A 133 -4.66 -10.13 8.48
CA VAL A 133 -5.74 -9.79 7.55
C VAL A 133 -6.79 -8.92 8.24
N VAL A 134 -7.28 -9.33 9.42
CA VAL A 134 -8.27 -8.56 10.19
C VAL A 134 -7.76 -7.16 10.49
N SER A 135 -6.50 -7.02 10.90
CA SER A 135 -5.90 -5.72 11.20
C SER A 135 -5.80 -4.82 9.96
N GLN A 136 -5.48 -5.40 8.80
CA GLN A 136 -5.46 -4.69 7.52
C GLN A 136 -6.86 -4.25 7.09
N TYR A 137 -7.88 -5.07 7.32
CA TYR A 137 -9.28 -4.69 7.08
C TYR A 137 -9.73 -3.56 8.01
N ILE A 138 -9.34 -3.59 9.30
CA ILE A 138 -9.61 -2.50 10.25
C ILE A 138 -8.98 -1.20 9.74
N GLY A 139 -7.70 -1.23 9.34
CA GLY A 139 -6.99 -0.06 8.81
C GLY A 139 -7.61 0.49 7.52
N SER A 140 -7.94 -0.40 6.58
CA SER A 140 -8.60 -0.05 5.32
C SER A 140 -9.97 0.58 5.56
N PHE A 141 -10.78 -0.03 6.41
CA PHE A 141 -12.10 0.46 6.77
C PHE A 141 -12.02 1.84 7.44
N LEU A 142 -11.08 2.03 8.38
CA LEU A 142 -10.86 3.32 9.03
C LEU A 142 -10.47 4.40 8.01
N MET A 143 -9.57 4.10 7.07
CA MET A 143 -9.20 5.03 6.00
C MET A 143 -10.38 5.38 5.10
N ILE A 144 -11.19 4.40 4.70
CA ILE A 144 -12.40 4.63 3.89
C ILE A 144 -13.39 5.50 4.67
N TRP A 145 -13.57 5.24 5.96
CA TRP A 145 -14.47 6.01 6.80
C TRP A 145 -14.04 7.48 6.94
N PHE A 146 -12.75 7.72 7.21
CA PHE A 146 -12.19 9.07 7.23
C PHE A 146 -12.30 9.76 5.87
N LEU A 147 -12.07 9.03 4.78
CA LEU A 147 -12.22 9.56 3.42
C LEU A 147 -13.69 9.91 3.12
N SER A 148 -14.64 9.09 3.55
CA SER A 148 -16.09 9.32 3.37
C SER A 148 -16.59 10.53 4.15
N LYS A 149 -16.00 10.84 5.31
CA LYS A 149 -16.25 12.09 6.03
C LYS A 149 -15.71 13.33 5.33
N ARG A 150 -14.71 13.19 4.46
CA ARG A 150 -14.04 14.30 3.76
C ARG A 150 -14.50 14.49 2.31
N VAL A 151 -14.92 13.41 1.65
CA VAL A 151 -15.21 13.36 0.20
C VAL A 151 -16.48 12.56 -0.04
N ILE A 152 -17.39 13.04 -0.90
CA ILE A 152 -18.54 12.24 -1.34
C ILE A 152 -18.00 11.16 -2.28
N LEU A 153 -18.02 9.90 -1.84
CA LEU A 153 -17.83 8.76 -2.73
C LEU A 153 -19.09 8.61 -3.59
N LEU A 154 -19.12 9.24 -4.76
CA LEU A 154 -20.10 8.94 -5.81
C LEU A 154 -19.64 7.72 -6.62
N PRO A 155 -20.56 6.85 -7.06
CA PRO A 155 -20.23 5.75 -7.96
C PRO A 155 -19.64 6.29 -9.27
N PRO A 156 -18.59 5.64 -9.82
CA PRO A 156 -17.90 6.11 -11.01
C PRO A 156 -18.85 6.05 -12.22
N LYS A 157 -18.87 7.13 -13.00
CA LYS A 157 -19.48 7.10 -14.34
C LYS A 157 -18.57 6.28 -15.27
N PHE A 158 -19.08 5.17 -15.79
CA PHE A 158 -18.40 4.19 -16.66
C PHE A 158 -18.05 4.71 -18.08
N GLY A 159 -17.65 5.98 -18.25
CA GLY A 159 -17.42 6.60 -19.56
C GLY A 159 -16.08 7.33 -19.76
N ASP A 160 -15.45 7.84 -18.69
CA ASP A 160 -14.26 8.71 -18.78
C ASP A 160 -13.01 8.10 -18.13
N LEU A 161 -12.92 6.76 -18.10
CA LEU A 161 -11.74 6.07 -17.57
C LEU A 161 -10.54 6.27 -18.51
N LYS A 162 -9.66 7.23 -18.19
CA LYS A 162 -8.33 7.38 -18.81
C LYS A 162 -7.36 6.27 -18.38
N PHE A 163 -7.78 5.01 -18.50
CA PHE A 163 -7.03 3.82 -18.12
C PHE A 163 -5.61 3.80 -18.72
N GLY A 164 -5.48 4.25 -19.98
CA GLY A 164 -4.20 4.28 -20.69
C GLY A 164 -3.15 5.22 -20.08
N VAL A 165 -3.54 6.36 -19.50
CA VAL A 165 -2.59 7.30 -18.87
C VAL A 165 -2.13 6.77 -17.51
N TYR A 166 -3.06 6.22 -16.71
CA TYR A 166 -2.74 5.59 -15.43
C TYR A 166 -1.85 4.35 -15.61
N LEU A 167 -2.14 3.51 -16.60
CA LEU A 167 -1.35 2.31 -16.88
C LEU A 167 0.05 2.66 -17.43
N LYS A 168 0.18 3.71 -18.25
CA LYS A 168 1.49 4.16 -18.76
C LYS A 168 2.37 4.73 -17.64
N SER A 169 1.80 5.53 -16.74
CA SER A 169 2.54 6.06 -15.59
C SER A 169 2.85 4.99 -14.54
N GLY A 170 1.90 4.08 -14.28
CA GLY A 170 2.08 2.96 -13.37
C GLY A 170 3.05 1.90 -13.90
N GLY A 171 3.09 1.68 -15.22
CA GLY A 171 3.94 0.69 -15.86
C GLY A 171 5.44 0.96 -15.66
N PHE A 172 5.86 2.23 -15.70
CA PHE A 172 7.26 2.59 -15.41
C PHE A 172 7.64 2.30 -13.96
N LEU A 173 6.74 2.59 -13.01
CA LEU A 173 6.93 2.27 -11.59
C LEU A 173 6.97 0.76 -11.35
N ILE A 174 6.08 -0.01 -11.97
CA ILE A 174 6.07 -1.47 -11.89
C ILE A 174 7.38 -2.03 -12.48
N GLY A 175 7.81 -1.54 -13.64
CA GLY A 175 9.07 -1.95 -14.28
C GLY A 175 10.28 -1.71 -13.38
N ARG A 176 10.36 -0.53 -12.73
CA ARG A 176 11.38 -0.23 -11.73
C ARG A 176 11.33 -1.21 -10.57
N THR A 177 10.15 -1.46 -9.99
CA THR A 177 9.99 -2.37 -8.85
C THR A 177 10.39 -3.79 -9.20
N VAL A 178 9.98 -4.30 -10.37
CA VAL A 178 10.34 -5.64 -10.85
C VAL A 178 11.83 -5.76 -11.06
N ALA A 179 12.48 -4.76 -11.67
CA ALA A 179 13.93 -4.75 -11.84
C ALA A 179 14.67 -4.84 -10.49
N VAL A 180 14.28 -4.00 -9.52
CA VAL A 180 14.88 -4.02 -8.17
C VAL A 180 14.66 -5.37 -7.48
N LEU A 181 13.44 -5.92 -7.54
CA LEU A 181 13.12 -7.21 -6.93
C LEU A 181 13.90 -8.37 -7.55
N ILE A 182 14.08 -8.38 -8.88
CA ILE A 182 14.88 -9.41 -9.56
C ILE A 182 16.34 -9.32 -9.14
N THR A 183 16.95 -8.13 -9.19
CA THR A 183 18.34 -7.94 -8.77
C THR A 183 18.55 -8.36 -7.32
N MET A 184 17.64 -7.95 -6.42
CA MET A 184 17.69 -8.31 -5.01
C MET A 184 17.52 -9.82 -4.80
N THR A 185 16.60 -10.46 -5.53
CA THR A 185 16.40 -11.91 -5.44
C THR A 185 17.62 -12.70 -5.92
N ILE A 186 18.26 -12.28 -7.01
CA ILE A 186 19.50 -12.90 -7.50
C ILE A 186 20.62 -12.72 -6.49
N GLY A 187 20.77 -11.52 -5.91
CA GLY A 187 21.75 -11.23 -4.87
C GLY A 187 21.58 -12.13 -3.64
N THR A 188 20.36 -12.22 -3.13
CA THR A 188 20.01 -13.12 -2.01
C THR A 188 20.28 -14.58 -2.35
N SER A 189 19.93 -15.02 -3.56
CA SER A 189 20.17 -16.39 -4.03
C SER A 189 21.66 -16.72 -4.13
N MET A 190 22.49 -15.77 -4.59
CA MET A 190 23.94 -15.93 -4.64
C MET A 190 24.56 -15.96 -3.24
N ALA A 191 24.10 -15.11 -2.32
CA ALA A 191 24.51 -15.15 -0.93
C ALA A 191 24.13 -16.49 -0.27
N ALA A 192 22.97 -17.06 -0.63
CA ALA A 192 22.49 -18.34 -0.10
C ALA A 192 23.40 -19.51 -0.47
N ARG A 193 23.98 -19.46 -1.67
CA ARG A 193 24.91 -20.48 -2.15
C ARG A 193 26.28 -20.43 -1.47
N GLN A 194 26.66 -19.29 -0.86
CA GLN A 194 27.94 -19.13 -0.14
C GLN A 194 27.89 -19.66 1.30
N GLY A 195 26.73 -20.12 1.75
CA GLY A 195 26.53 -20.76 3.05
C GLY A 195 25.83 -19.89 4.09
N PRO A 196 25.48 -20.47 5.25
CA PRO A 196 24.60 -19.84 6.22
C PRO A 196 25.15 -18.54 6.83
N LEU A 197 26.47 -18.48 7.05
CA LEU A 197 27.12 -17.31 7.65
C LEU A 197 27.07 -16.08 6.72
N ALA A 198 27.36 -16.28 5.43
CA ALA A 198 27.29 -15.24 4.41
C ALA A 198 25.85 -14.73 4.25
N MET A 199 24.86 -15.62 4.32
CA MET A 199 23.44 -15.23 4.32
C MET A 199 23.02 -14.42 5.52
N ALA A 200 23.45 -14.82 6.72
CA ALA A 200 23.13 -14.08 7.92
C ALA A 200 23.68 -12.65 7.84
N ALA A 201 24.93 -12.48 7.40
CA ALA A 201 25.53 -11.17 7.17
C ALA A 201 24.78 -10.36 6.10
N HIS A 202 24.46 -10.98 4.95
CA HIS A 202 23.69 -10.34 3.88
C HIS A 202 22.33 -9.84 4.40
N GLN A 203 21.63 -10.66 5.18
CA GLN A 203 20.32 -10.30 5.71
C GLN A 203 20.40 -9.11 6.67
N ILE A 204 21.42 -9.02 7.53
CA ILE A 204 21.63 -7.85 8.39
C ILE A 204 21.89 -6.60 7.54
N CYS A 205 22.76 -6.68 6.54
CA CYS A 205 23.04 -5.56 5.62
C CYS A 205 21.76 -5.09 4.90
N MET A 206 20.94 -6.02 4.43
CA MET A 206 19.67 -5.69 3.76
C MET A 206 18.69 -5.01 4.71
N GLN A 207 18.64 -5.40 5.99
CA GLN A 207 17.80 -4.73 6.98
C GLN A 207 18.27 -3.29 7.25
N VAL A 208 19.59 -3.08 7.38
CA VAL A 208 20.16 -1.73 7.55
C VAL A 208 19.87 -0.88 6.31
N TRP A 209 20.06 -1.43 5.11
CA TRP A 209 19.76 -0.73 3.87
C TRP A 209 18.28 -0.35 3.74
N LEU A 210 17.36 -1.26 4.10
CA LEU A 210 15.92 -0.99 4.10
C LEU A 210 15.56 0.13 5.10
N ALA A 211 16.16 0.15 6.29
CA ALA A 211 15.93 1.20 7.27
C ALA A 211 16.34 2.59 6.75
N VAL A 212 17.52 2.70 6.12
CA VAL A 212 17.99 3.96 5.51
C VAL A 212 17.12 4.35 4.31
N SER A 213 16.67 3.37 3.52
CA SER A 213 15.81 3.60 2.36
C SER A 213 14.44 4.16 2.78
N LEU A 214 13.86 3.65 3.88
CA LEU A 214 12.60 4.15 4.44
C LEU A 214 12.70 5.61 4.91
N LEU A 215 13.84 6.01 5.50
CA LEU A 215 14.10 7.41 5.84
C LEU A 215 14.13 8.28 4.58
N THR A 216 14.85 7.81 3.56
CA THR A 216 14.98 8.51 2.28
C THR A 216 13.62 8.66 1.58
N ASP A 217 12.80 7.61 1.59
CA ASP A 217 11.43 7.63 1.05
C ASP A 217 10.54 8.61 1.82
N GLY A 218 10.71 8.72 3.14
CA GLY A 218 10.03 9.72 3.96
C GLY A 218 10.38 11.15 3.54
N LEU A 219 11.65 11.44 3.28
CA LEU A 219 12.07 12.75 2.73
C LEU A 219 11.52 12.97 1.33
N ALA A 220 11.58 11.96 0.45
CA ALA A 220 11.09 12.06 -0.92
C ALA A 220 9.58 12.34 -0.97
N ALA A 221 8.79 11.63 -0.16
CA ALA A 221 7.35 11.84 -0.04
C ALA A 221 7.02 13.25 0.49
N SER A 222 7.84 13.77 1.41
CA SER A 222 7.72 15.15 1.90
C SER A 222 8.00 16.14 0.76
N GLY A 223 9.06 15.92 -0.02
CA GLY A 223 9.43 16.75 -1.17
C GLY A 223 8.34 16.83 -2.24
N GLN A 224 7.67 15.72 -2.56
CA GLN A 224 6.57 15.65 -3.55
C GLN A 224 5.41 16.60 -3.22
N VAL A 225 5.19 16.91 -1.95
CA VAL A 225 4.13 17.84 -1.51
C VAL A 225 4.50 19.30 -1.79
N TYR A 226 5.79 19.62 -1.86
CA TYR A 226 6.32 20.97 -2.09
C TYR A 226 6.56 21.28 -3.57
N THR A 227 6.90 20.30 -4.41
CA THR A 227 7.19 20.49 -5.85
C THR A 227 6.11 21.26 -6.63
N PRO A 228 4.79 21.05 -6.41
CA PRO A 228 3.76 21.83 -7.10
C PRO A 228 3.74 23.32 -6.72
N ARG A 229 4.31 23.68 -5.55
CA ARG A 229 4.32 25.04 -5.01
C ARG A 229 5.43 25.90 -5.62
N ILE A 230 6.50 25.28 -6.11
CA ILE A 230 7.66 25.92 -6.73
C ILE A 230 7.56 25.97 -8.26
N ALA A 231 6.70 25.14 -8.87
CA ALA A 231 6.44 25.13 -10.31
C ALA A 231 6.05 26.50 -10.92
N PRO A 232 5.27 27.38 -10.27
CA PRO A 232 5.02 28.72 -10.81
C PRO A 232 6.19 29.70 -10.65
N TYR A 233 7.18 29.41 -9.80
CA TYR A 233 8.33 30.29 -9.56
C TYR A 233 9.53 29.97 -10.45
N ALA A 234 9.59 28.75 -11.00
CA ALA A 234 10.66 28.30 -11.91
C ALA A 234 10.37 28.59 -13.40
N ARG A 235 9.23 29.23 -13.71
CA ARG A 235 8.82 29.57 -15.08
C ARG A 235 8.88 31.08 -15.39
N ASN A 236 9.51 31.85 -14.50
CA ASN A 236 9.96 33.23 -14.71
C ASN A 236 11.48 33.28 -14.55
#